data_AF-A0A954V7G2-F1
#
_entry.id   AF-A0A954V7G2-F1
#
_cell.length_a   1.000
_cell.length_b   1.000
_cell.length_c   1.000
_cell.angle_alpha   90.00
_cell.angle_beta   90.00
_cell.angle_gamma   90.00
#
_symmetry.space_group_name_H-M   'P 1'
#
loop_
_entity.id
_entity.type
_entity.pdbx_description
1 polymer ?
#
loop_
_entity_poly.entity_id
_entity_poly.type
_entity_poly.pdbx_seq_one_letter_code
_entity_poly.pdbx_strand_id
1 'polypeptide(L)'
;MPRDVDAILVELADLLSNFQGREYSDPITAETTFFGELGFASIDAVVLGETLEATYGQTLPFGAFLSELRDRQVEDLTVGELAEFLSRSLS
;
A
#
# COMPACT_ATOMS: atom_id res chain seq x y z
N MET A 1 -7.66 9.55 -17.12
CA MET A 1 -6.18 9.47 -17.06
C MET A 1 -5.88 8.22 -16.26
N PRO A 2 -5.08 7.28 -16.78
CA PRO A 2 -4.62 6.15 -15.96
C PRO A 2 -3.84 6.75 -14.78
N ARG A 3 -4.05 6.22 -13.57
CA ARG A 3 -3.27 6.66 -12.41
C ARG A 3 -1.87 6.04 -12.53
N ASP A 4 -0.86 6.90 -12.70
CA ASP A 4 0.53 6.48 -12.68
C ASP A 4 0.90 5.90 -11.31
N VAL A 5 1.67 4.81 -11.32
CA VAL A 5 2.19 4.17 -10.10
C VAL A 5 2.93 5.18 -9.22
N ASP A 6 3.69 6.09 -9.83
CA ASP A 6 4.43 7.15 -9.15
C ASP A 6 3.51 8.10 -8.37
N ALA A 7 2.35 8.46 -8.94
CA ALA A 7 1.38 9.31 -8.27
C ALA A 7 0.74 8.60 -7.07
N ILE A 8 0.42 7.31 -7.21
CA ILE A 8 -0.11 6.51 -6.11
C ILE A 8 0.95 6.30 -5.02
N LEU A 9 2.20 6.09 -5.39
CA LEU A 9 3.32 6.00 -4.44
C LEU A 9 3.41 7.26 -3.58
N VAL A 10 3.28 8.44 -4.18
CA VAL A 10 3.28 9.71 -3.45
C VAL A 10 2.05 9.84 -2.56
N GLU A 11 0.85 9.48 -3.03
CA GLU A 11 -0.37 9.47 -2.21
C GLU A 11 -0.23 8.50 -1.01
N LEU A 12 0.31 7.31 -1.24
CA LEU A 12 0.58 6.34 -0.18
C LEU A 12 1.65 6.84 0.78
N ALA A 13 2.75 7.37 0.29
CA ALA A 13 3.82 7.92 1.12
C ALA A 13 3.27 9.01 2.05
N ASP A 14 2.48 9.94 1.53
CA ASP A 14 1.84 10.99 2.34
C ASP A 14 0.87 10.41 3.38
N LEU A 15 0.02 9.46 2.97
CA LEU A 15 -0.93 8.79 3.85
C LEU A 15 -0.22 8.01 4.96
N LEU A 16 0.85 7.29 4.62
CA LEU A 16 1.68 6.49 5.51
C LEU A 16 2.52 7.35 6.46
N SER A 17 3.03 8.50 5.99
CA SER A 17 3.73 9.48 6.82
C SER A 17 2.87 10.07 7.92
N ASN A 18 1.53 9.99 7.81
CA ASN A 18 0.60 10.42 8.87
C ASN A 18 -0.36 9.30 9.33
N PHE A 19 -0.05 8.03 9.05
CA PHE A 19 -1.00 6.96 9.31
C PHE A 19 -1.07 6.61 10.80
N GLN A 20 -2.28 6.58 11.35
CA GLN A 20 -2.57 6.29 12.78
C GLN A 20 -1.78 7.15 13.79
N GLY A 21 -1.37 8.38 13.41
CA GLY A 21 -0.59 9.25 14.28
C GLY A 21 0.87 8.82 14.46
N ARG A 22 1.38 7.91 13.62
CA ARG A 22 2.82 7.66 13.49
C ARG A 22 3.38 8.67 12.49
N GLU A 23 4.21 9.59 12.97
CA GLU A 23 4.96 10.48 12.09
C GLU A 23 6.22 9.76 11.61
N TYR A 24 6.20 9.28 10.37
CA TYR A 24 7.42 8.79 9.71
C TYR A 24 8.22 9.98 9.16
N SER A 25 9.42 10.19 9.72
CA SER A 25 10.33 11.24 9.26
C SER A 25 11.19 10.82 8.07
N ASP A 26 11.35 9.51 7.86
CA ASP A 26 12.13 8.97 6.75
C ASP A 26 11.32 8.97 5.43
N PRO A 27 11.99 9.19 4.29
CA PRO A 27 11.33 9.20 3.00
C PRO A 27 10.81 7.79 2.67
N ILE A 28 9.49 7.67 2.53
CA ILE A 28 8.84 6.44 2.09
C ILE A 28 9.04 6.31 0.58
N THR A 29 9.69 5.22 0.15
CA THR A 29 9.99 4.92 -1.25
C THR A 29 9.33 3.63 -1.68
N ALA A 30 9.36 3.31 -2.98
CA ALA A 30 8.83 2.05 -3.49
C ALA A 30 9.50 0.80 -2.88
N GLU A 31 10.75 0.94 -2.42
CA GLU A 31 11.52 -0.14 -1.77
C GLU A 31 11.22 -0.26 -0.27
N THR A 32 10.54 0.73 0.32
CA THR A 32 10.19 0.74 1.75
C THR A 32 9.25 -0.41 2.06
N THR A 33 9.56 -1.14 3.12
CA THR A 33 8.81 -2.32 3.56
C THR A 33 7.77 -1.96 4.62
N PHE A 34 6.57 -2.52 4.48
CA PHE A 34 5.48 -2.32 5.43
C PHE A 34 5.79 -3.01 6.76
N PHE A 35 6.19 -4.27 6.74
CA PHE A 35 6.38 -5.03 7.97
C PHE A 35 7.75 -4.77 8.59
N GLY A 36 8.79 -4.64 7.75
CA GLY A 36 10.16 -4.37 8.18
C GLY A 36 10.39 -2.93 8.64
N GLU A 37 10.27 -1.96 7.73
CA GLU A 37 10.59 -0.55 8.01
C GLU A 37 9.44 0.20 8.68
N LEU A 38 8.21 0.02 8.19
CA LEU A 38 7.04 0.74 8.72
C LEU A 38 6.46 0.08 10.00
N GLY A 39 6.86 -1.16 10.28
CA GLY A 39 6.36 -1.93 11.43
C GLY A 39 4.84 -2.12 11.38
N PHE A 40 4.27 -2.19 10.18
CA PHE A 40 2.87 -2.50 9.95
C PHE A 40 2.63 -3.99 10.10
N ALA A 41 1.51 -4.33 10.73
CA ALA A 41 1.02 -5.69 10.74
C ALA A 41 0.13 -5.94 9.52
N SER A 42 -0.19 -7.22 9.26
CA SER A 42 -1.03 -7.59 8.11
C SER A 42 -2.41 -6.95 8.21
N ILE A 43 -2.87 -6.68 9.44
CA ILE A 43 -4.11 -5.97 9.73
C ILE A 43 -4.06 -4.51 9.24
N ASP A 44 -2.92 -3.82 9.38
CA ASP A 44 -2.78 -2.43 8.97
C ASP A 44 -2.87 -2.31 7.44
N ALA A 45 -2.25 -3.26 6.71
CA ALA A 45 -2.37 -3.31 5.26
C ALA A 45 -3.83 -3.53 4.81
N VAL A 46 -4.58 -4.42 5.48
CA VAL A 46 -6.01 -4.62 5.21
C VAL A 46 -6.81 -3.34 5.48
N VAL A 47 -6.59 -2.69 6.62
CA VAL A 47 -7.26 -1.41 6.98
C VAL A 47 -6.91 -0.30 5.98
N LEU A 48 -5.66 -0.27 5.50
CA LEU A 48 -5.22 0.67 4.48
C LEU A 48 -5.95 0.41 3.16
N GLY A 49 -6.09 -0.85 2.76
CA GLY A 49 -6.92 -1.29 1.64
C GLY A 49 -8.35 -0.77 1.75
N GLU A 50 -9.03 -1.03 2.89
CA GLU A 50 -10.40 -0.56 3.13
C GLU A 50 -10.52 0.98 3.10
N THR A 51 -9.50 1.67 3.62
CA THR A 51 -9.44 3.14 3.60
C THR A 51 -9.32 3.65 2.16
N LEU A 52 -8.51 3.00 1.33
CA LEU A 52 -8.35 3.33 -0.08
C LEU A 52 -9.62 2.99 -0.88
N GLU A 53 -10.27 1.86 -0.59
CA GLU A 53 -11.58 1.51 -1.16
C GLU A 53 -12.63 2.58 -0.86
N ALA A 54 -12.68 3.05 0.39
CA ALA A 54 -13.57 4.13 0.80
C ALA A 54 -13.21 5.47 0.14
N THR A 55 -11.92 5.76 -0.01
CA THR A 55 -11.40 6.99 -0.63
C THR A 55 -11.68 7.02 -2.13
N TYR A 56 -11.49 5.90 -2.82
CA TYR A 56 -11.67 5.78 -4.26
C TYR A 56 -13.09 5.35 -4.66
N GLY A 57 -13.91 4.93 -3.70
CA GLY A 57 -15.27 4.45 -3.94
C GLY A 57 -15.32 3.17 -4.78
N GLN A 58 -14.26 2.35 -4.76
CA GLN A 58 -14.19 1.09 -5.51
C GLN A 58 -13.76 -0.07 -4.62
N THR A 59 -14.15 -1.28 -4.99
CA THR A 59 -13.70 -2.49 -4.29
C THR A 59 -12.34 -2.93 -4.81
N LEU A 60 -11.34 -2.95 -3.95
CA LEU A 60 -9.97 -3.38 -4.22
C LEU A 60 -9.82 -4.83 -3.74
N PRO A 61 -9.37 -5.76 -4.60
CA PRO A 61 -9.22 -7.17 -4.23
C PRO A 61 -7.96 -7.41 -3.38
N PHE A 62 -7.89 -6.77 -2.20
CA PHE A 62 -6.75 -6.83 -1.29
C PHE A 62 -6.46 -8.27 -0.82
N GLY A 63 -7.51 -9.08 -0.64
CA GLY A 63 -7.36 -10.50 -0.33
C GLY A 63 -6.66 -11.30 -1.43
N ALA A 64 -6.90 -10.96 -2.71
CA ALA A 64 -6.22 -11.60 -3.84
C ALA A 64 -4.74 -11.17 -3.87
N PHE A 65 -4.48 -9.88 -3.64
CA PHE A 65 -3.12 -9.34 -3.54
C PHE A 65 -2.30 -10.00 -2.45
N LEU A 66 -2.82 -10.10 -1.22
CA LEU A 66 -2.16 -10.82 -0.13
C LEU A 66 -1.91 -12.30 -0.45
N SER A 67 -2.80 -12.91 -1.24
CA SER A 67 -2.60 -14.28 -1.69
C SER A 67 -1.49 -14.40 -2.73
N GLU A 68 -1.34 -13.43 -3.65
CA GLU A 68 -0.22 -13.37 -4.59
C GLU A 68 1.12 -13.11 -3.89
N LEU A 69 1.17 -12.24 -2.88
CA LEU A 69 2.39 -12.02 -2.09
C LEU A 69 2.85 -13.32 -1.43
N ARG A 70 1.92 -14.05 -0.82
CA ARG A 70 2.20 -15.34 -0.20
C ARG A 70 2.65 -16.39 -1.23
N ASP A 71 2.05 -16.40 -2.42
CA ASP A 71 2.46 -17.30 -3.52
C ASP A 71 3.88 -16.98 -4.01
N ARG A 72 4.21 -15.70 -4.10
CA ARG A 72 5.54 -15.18 -4.44
C ARG A 72 6.56 -15.32 -3.30
N GLN A 73 6.18 -15.92 -2.16
CA GLN A 73 6.98 -16.03 -0.94
C GLN A 73 7.51 -14.67 -0.46
N VAL A 74 6.74 -13.61 -0.71
CA VAL A 74 7.02 -12.27 -0.22
C VAL A 74 6.56 -12.23 1.24
N GLU A 75 7.54 -12.28 2.14
CA GLU A 75 7.30 -12.15 3.58
C GLU A 75 7.00 -10.70 3.98
N ASP A 76 7.42 -9.74 3.16
CA ASP A 76 7.33 -8.31 3.46
C ASP A 76 6.78 -7.51 2.25
N LEU A 77 5.60 -6.90 2.44
CA LEU A 77 4.98 -6.05 1.43
C LEU A 77 5.76 -4.74 1.30
N THR A 78 6.06 -4.31 0.08
CA THR A 78 6.63 -2.98 -0.18
C THR A 78 5.59 -1.96 -0.64
N VAL A 79 5.88 -0.67 -0.47
CA VAL A 79 5.03 0.43 -0.97
C VAL A 79 4.93 0.41 -2.50
N GLY A 80 6.00 -0.01 -3.18
CA GLY A 80 6.01 -0.25 -4.63
C GLY A 80 4.93 -1.25 -5.06
N GLU A 81 4.92 -2.42 -4.44
CA GLU A 81 3.97 -3.48 -4.81
C GLU A 81 2.52 -3.07 -4.56
N LEU A 82 2.26 -2.34 -3.47
CA LEU A 82 0.94 -1.80 -3.20
C LEU A 82 0.54 -0.75 -4.25
N ALA A 83 1.43 0.16 -4.62
CA ALA A 83 1.13 1.18 -5.62
C ALA A 83 0.90 0.58 -7.01
N GLU A 84 1.67 -0.44 -7.40
CA GLU A 84 1.46 -1.18 -8.65
C GLU A 84 0.09 -1.88 -8.66
N PHE A 85 -0.28 -2.51 -7.55
CA PHE A 85 -1.57 -3.15 -7.38
C PHE A 85 -2.74 -2.14 -7.50
N LEU A 86 -2.61 -0.98 -6.85
CA LEU A 86 -3.60 0.08 -6.94
C LEU A 86 -3.69 0.66 -8.34
N SER A 87 -2.55 0.91 -9.02
CA SER A 87 -2.54 1.40 -10.40
C SER A 87 -3.27 0.45 -11.33
N ARG A 88 -3.06 -0.86 -11.19
CA ARG A 88 -3.79 -1.89 -11.94
C ARG A 88 -5.29 -1.93 -11.64
N SER A 89 -5.67 -1.73 -10.38
CA SER A 89 -7.07 -1.79 -9.95
C SER A 89 -7.85 -0.51 -10.30
N LEU A 90 -7.17 0.64 -10.30
CA LEU A 90 -7.72 1.97 -10.62
C LEU A 90 -7.67 2.30 -12.12
N SER A 91 -7.11 1.42 -12.96
CA SER A 91 -6.96 1.63 -14.41
C SER A 91 -8.18 1.24 -15.24
#